data_AF-A0A699TYV4-F1
#
_entry.id   AF-A0A699TYV4-F1
#
_cell.length_a   1.000
_cell.length_b   1.000
_cell.length_c   1.000
_cell.angle_alpha   90.00
_cell.angle_beta   90.00
_cell.angle_gamma   90.00
#
_symmetry.space_group_name_H-M   'P 1'
#
loop_
_entity.id
_entity.type
_entity.pdbx_description
1 polymer ?
#
loop_
_entity_poly.entity_id
_entity_poly.type
_entity_poly.pdbx_seq_one_letter_code
_entity_poly.pdbx_strand_id
1 'polypeptide(L)'
;MEKFQEVVAKMNTDLAQERMDNLRSRLEWEVAKTETNRAQIDRRKKLMESDKATIPEQHITELEYLTHIEETDADIDACWENMNWHIEGEKLNISNIISSLHDIKEILIKLPTSNRADLQPCFQSLCTEANIAVNKIMDRVKNLCDMKGSRFNVYIDG
;
A
#
# COMPACT_ATOMS: atom_id res chain seq x y z
N MET A 1 0.59 -43.73 -18.79
CA MET A 1 -0.31 -42.74 -18.15
C MET A 1 0.39 -42.05 -16.98
N GLU A 2 1.08 -42.79 -16.10
CA GLU A 2 1.86 -42.25 -14.96
C GLU A 2 2.91 -41.18 -15.35
N LYS A 3 3.71 -41.41 -16.40
CA LYS A 3 4.72 -40.41 -16.85
C LYS A 3 4.12 -39.05 -17.23
N PHE A 4 2.89 -39.02 -17.74
CA PHE A 4 2.24 -37.75 -18.10
C PHE A 4 1.79 -36.99 -16.86
N GLN A 5 1.23 -37.70 -15.87
CA GLN A 5 0.83 -37.11 -14.59
C GLN A 5 2.04 -36.57 -13.81
N GLU A 6 3.16 -37.27 -13.87
CA GLU A 6 4.42 -36.84 -13.26
C GLU A 6 4.97 -35.55 -13.90
N VAL A 7 4.94 -35.44 -15.22
CA VAL A 7 5.35 -34.22 -15.94
C VAL A 7 4.45 -33.03 -15.59
N VAL A 8 3.13 -33.23 -15.55
CA VAL A 8 2.18 -32.17 -15.16
C VAL A 8 2.37 -31.75 -13.71
N ALA A 9 2.59 -32.70 -12.80
CA ALA A 9 2.85 -32.41 -11.39
C ALA A 9 4.13 -31.58 -11.23
N LYS A 10 5.19 -31.91 -11.97
CA LYS A 10 6.44 -31.14 -11.96
C LYS A 10 6.22 -29.71 -12.48
N MET A 11 5.58 -29.54 -13.64
CA MET A 11 5.27 -28.22 -14.19
C MET A 11 4.48 -27.35 -13.21
N ASN A 12 3.47 -27.92 -12.56
CA ASN A 12 2.65 -27.19 -11.58
C ASN A 12 3.43 -26.87 -10.30
N THR A 13 4.37 -27.73 -9.90
CA THR A 13 5.26 -27.47 -8.76
C THR A 13 6.18 -26.30 -9.06
N ASP A 14 6.81 -26.30 -10.24
CA ASP A 14 7.71 -25.23 -10.70
C ASP A 14 6.94 -23.90 -10.82
N LEU A 15 5.74 -23.92 -11.40
CA LEU A 15 4.87 -22.75 -11.52
C LEU A 15 4.44 -22.20 -10.14
N ALA A 16 4.06 -23.08 -9.20
CA ALA A 16 3.71 -22.65 -7.85
C ALA A 16 4.89 -21.95 -7.17
N GLN A 17 6.09 -22.51 -7.29
CA GLN A 17 7.30 -21.94 -6.73
C GLN A 17 7.61 -20.56 -7.34
N GLU A 18 7.58 -20.44 -8.66
CA GLU A 18 7.79 -19.16 -9.36
C GLU A 18 6.80 -18.08 -8.90
N ARG A 19 5.52 -18.44 -8.77
CA ARG A 19 4.47 -17.52 -8.30
C ARG A 19 4.69 -17.10 -6.85
N MET A 20 5.12 -18.02 -5.98
CA MET A 20 5.46 -17.70 -4.60
C MET A 20 6.65 -16.75 -4.51
N ASP A 21 7.70 -16.99 -5.28
CA ASP A 21 8.92 -16.16 -5.27
C ASP A 21 8.63 -14.75 -5.81
N ASN A 22 7.87 -14.65 -6.90
CA ASN A 22 7.44 -13.35 -7.44
C ASN A 22 6.60 -12.56 -6.43
N LEU A 23 5.64 -13.23 -5.78
CA LEU A 23 4.82 -12.58 -4.75
C LEU A 23 5.69 -12.12 -3.58
N ARG A 24 6.63 -12.96 -3.11
CA ARG A 24 7.54 -12.60 -2.03
C ARG A 24 8.35 -11.34 -2.34
N SER A 25 8.95 -11.24 -3.52
CA SER A 25 9.69 -10.03 -3.92
C SER A 25 8.81 -8.77 -3.93
N ARG A 26 7.54 -8.90 -4.34
CA ARG A 26 6.57 -7.79 -4.29
C ARG A 26 6.24 -7.39 -2.85
N LEU A 27 6.03 -8.37 -1.96
CA LEU A 27 5.74 -8.12 -0.55
C LEU A 27 6.92 -7.43 0.16
N GLU A 28 8.14 -7.89 -0.08
CA GLU A 28 9.37 -7.27 0.42
C GLU A 28 9.50 -5.81 -0.04
N TRP A 29 9.21 -5.55 -1.33
CA TRP A 29 9.22 -4.20 -1.86
C TRP A 29 8.18 -3.29 -1.18
N GLU A 30 6.97 -3.77 -0.97
CA GLU A 30 5.94 -2.99 -0.27
C GLU A 30 6.36 -2.68 1.17
N VAL A 31 6.90 -3.67 1.87
CA VAL A 31 7.44 -3.50 3.22
C VAL A 31 8.54 -2.43 3.23
N ALA A 32 9.53 -2.51 2.34
CA ALA A 32 10.62 -1.52 2.28
C ALA A 32 10.13 -0.11 1.90
N LYS A 33 9.16 -0.02 0.98
CA LYS A 33 8.51 1.24 0.60
C LYS A 33 7.78 1.87 1.81
N THR A 34 7.14 1.07 2.67
CA THR A 34 6.49 1.55 3.91
C THR A 34 7.47 2.19 4.88
N GLU A 35 8.64 1.59 5.05
CA GLU A 35 9.67 2.06 5.96
C GLU A 35 10.33 3.34 5.43
N THR A 36 10.59 3.40 4.13
CA THR A 36 11.20 4.57 3.48
C THR A 36 10.29 5.79 3.56
N ASN A 37 9.00 5.64 3.24
CA ASN A 37 8.05 6.75 3.28
C ASN A 37 7.84 7.27 4.70
N ARG A 38 7.82 6.37 5.71
CA ARG A 38 7.74 6.77 7.13
C ARG A 38 8.93 7.64 7.53
N ALA A 39 10.15 7.23 7.18
CA ALA A 39 11.36 8.00 7.49
C ALA A 39 11.40 9.38 6.81
N GLN A 40 10.85 9.50 5.59
CA GLN A 40 10.74 10.78 4.89
C GLN A 40 9.70 11.72 5.51
N ILE A 41 8.54 11.19 5.92
CA ILE A 41 7.51 11.96 6.63
C ILE A 41 8.06 12.49 7.96
N ASP A 42 8.75 11.64 8.74
CA ASP A 42 9.35 12.04 10.01
C ASP A 42 10.42 13.14 9.84
N ARG A 43 11.21 13.10 8.75
CA ARG A 43 12.17 14.16 8.42
C ARG A 43 11.48 15.47 8.04
N ARG A 44 10.44 15.41 7.20
CA ARG A 44 9.68 16.62 6.81
C ARG A 44 8.99 17.28 8.00
N LYS A 45 8.41 16.48 8.90
CA LYS A 45 7.77 17.00 10.13
C LYS A 45 8.75 17.78 11.00
N LYS A 46 9.97 17.26 11.20
CA LYS A 46 11.05 17.95 11.94
C LYS A 46 11.49 19.26 11.26
N LEU A 47 11.47 19.33 9.93
CA LEU A 47 11.82 20.54 9.19
C LEU A 47 10.74 21.62 9.33
N MET A 48 9.45 21.25 9.21
CA MET A 48 8.34 22.19 9.37
C MET A 48 8.22 22.72 10.81
N GLU A 49 8.55 21.91 11.83
CA GLU A 49 8.62 22.36 13.23
C GLU A 49 9.77 23.37 13.45
N SER A 50 10.82 23.34 12.64
CA SER A 50 11.91 24.33 12.63
C SER A 50 11.50 25.64 11.95
N ASP A 51 10.78 25.58 10.83
CA ASP A 51 10.44 26.76 10.02
C ASP A 51 9.29 27.59 10.59
N LYS A 52 8.43 26.99 11.43
CA LYS A 52 7.34 27.72 12.12
C LYS A 52 7.83 28.81 13.08
N ALA A 53 9.14 28.87 13.37
CA ALA A 53 9.76 29.91 14.18
C ALA A 53 10.02 31.22 13.42
N THR A 54 9.71 31.33 12.12
CA THR A 54 10.03 32.55 11.35
C THR A 54 9.01 32.83 10.24
N ILE A 55 7.89 33.50 10.58
CA ILE A 55 7.04 34.17 9.58
C ILE A 55 6.74 35.59 10.08
N PRO A 56 7.24 36.64 9.41
CA PRO A 56 6.77 38.02 9.61
C PRO A 56 5.43 38.21 8.89
N GLU A 57 4.40 38.65 9.63
CA GLU A 57 3.10 39.06 9.09
C GLU A 57 3.28 40.25 8.12
N GLN A 58 2.77 40.11 6.89
CA GLN A 58 2.61 41.23 5.95
C GLN A 58 1.15 41.33 5.51
N HIS A 59 0.67 42.57 5.46
CA HIS A 59 -0.71 42.95 5.16
C HIS A 59 -1.11 42.61 3.72
N ILE A 60 -2.14 41.77 3.54
CA ILE A 60 -2.71 41.36 2.24
C ILE A 60 -3.99 42.18 1.96
N THR A 61 -4.21 42.62 0.72
CA THR A 61 -5.42 43.36 0.32
C THR A 61 -6.61 42.44 -0.02
N GLU A 62 -7.85 42.95 0.06
CA GLU A 62 -9.09 42.16 -0.05
C GLU A 62 -9.28 41.41 -1.38
N LEU A 63 -8.80 41.96 -2.50
CA LEU A 63 -8.83 41.29 -3.81
C LEU A 63 -7.80 40.16 -3.91
N GLU A 64 -6.59 40.39 -3.37
CA GLU A 64 -5.55 39.37 -3.23
C GLU A 64 -6.01 38.25 -2.29
N TYR A 65 -6.79 38.58 -1.26
CA TYR A 65 -7.37 37.63 -0.31
C TYR A 65 -8.39 36.71 -0.97
N LEU A 66 -9.29 37.23 -1.81
CA LEU A 66 -10.27 36.42 -2.55
C LEU A 66 -9.62 35.52 -3.60
N THR A 67 -8.63 36.04 -4.35
CA THR A 67 -7.86 35.20 -5.29
C THR A 67 -7.03 34.15 -4.55
N HIS A 68 -6.48 34.47 -3.37
CA HIS A 68 -5.83 33.48 -2.53
C HIS A 68 -6.80 32.40 -2.04
N ILE A 69 -8.04 32.77 -1.68
CA ILE A 69 -9.05 31.78 -1.26
C ILE A 69 -9.36 30.80 -2.41
N GLU A 70 -9.64 31.30 -3.61
CA GLU A 70 -9.93 30.45 -4.78
C GLU A 70 -8.73 29.57 -5.18
N GLU A 71 -7.51 30.11 -5.14
CA GLU A 71 -6.27 29.35 -5.37
C GLU A 71 -6.06 28.27 -4.28
N THR A 72 -6.35 28.60 -3.02
CA THR A 72 -6.27 27.62 -1.92
C THR A 72 -7.33 26.53 -2.01
N ASP A 73 -8.53 26.83 -2.51
CA ASP A 73 -9.58 25.83 -2.72
C ASP A 73 -9.20 24.83 -3.83
N ALA A 74 -8.63 25.32 -4.94
CA ALA A 74 -8.12 24.46 -6.01
C ALA A 74 -6.95 23.57 -5.55
N ASP A 75 -6.04 24.11 -4.72
CA ASP A 75 -4.94 23.35 -4.13
C ASP A 75 -5.42 22.28 -3.15
N ILE A 76 -6.49 22.56 -2.39
CA ILE A 76 -7.15 21.61 -1.49
C ILE A 76 -7.79 20.46 -2.29
N ASP A 77 -8.52 20.78 -3.36
CA ASP A 77 -9.17 19.77 -4.21
C ASP A 77 -8.14 18.87 -4.90
N ALA A 78 -7.09 19.45 -5.48
CA ALA A 78 -5.99 18.68 -6.08
C ALA A 78 -5.29 17.78 -5.04
N CYS A 79 -5.13 18.27 -3.81
CA CYS A 79 -4.60 17.48 -2.71
C CYS A 79 -5.51 16.27 -2.39
N TRP A 80 -6.84 16.46 -2.44
CA TRP A 80 -7.81 15.41 -2.13
C TRP A 80 -7.89 14.36 -3.22
N GLU A 81 -7.89 14.79 -4.49
CA GLU A 81 -7.82 13.88 -5.63
C GLU A 81 -6.57 13.01 -5.54
N ASN A 82 -5.42 13.61 -5.22
CA ASN A 82 -4.18 12.87 -5.04
C ASN A 82 -4.25 11.86 -3.88
N MET A 83 -4.82 12.24 -2.72
CA MET A 83 -5.01 11.30 -1.60
C MET A 83 -5.97 10.16 -1.95
N ASN A 84 -7.08 10.46 -2.63
CA ASN A 84 -8.04 9.45 -3.08
C ASN A 84 -7.39 8.47 -4.07
N TRP A 85 -6.60 8.98 -5.01
CA TRP A 85 -5.83 8.16 -5.95
C TRP A 85 -4.88 7.20 -5.21
N HIS A 86 -4.16 7.69 -4.20
CA HIS A 86 -3.30 6.85 -3.35
C HIS A 86 -4.10 5.78 -2.58
N ILE A 87 -5.23 6.15 -1.97
CA ILE A 87 -6.09 5.20 -1.25
C ILE A 87 -6.57 4.08 -2.19
N GLU A 88 -7.04 4.44 -3.38
CA GLU A 88 -7.56 3.48 -4.33
C GLU A 88 -6.44 2.58 -4.89
N GLY A 89 -5.27 3.14 -5.16
CA GLY A 89 -4.08 2.37 -5.55
C GLY A 89 -3.65 1.35 -4.49
N GLU A 90 -3.63 1.73 -3.22
CA GLU A 90 -3.25 0.83 -2.12
C GLU A 90 -4.34 -0.26 -1.87
N LYS A 91 -5.63 0.05 -2.06
CA LYS A 91 -6.71 -0.97 -2.05
C LYS A 91 -6.56 -1.98 -3.18
N LEU A 92 -6.30 -1.51 -4.41
CA LEU A 92 -6.05 -2.38 -5.55
C LEU A 92 -4.84 -3.29 -5.28
N ASN A 93 -3.83 -2.77 -4.61
CA ASN A 93 -2.66 -3.55 -4.24
C ASN A 93 -2.99 -4.69 -3.26
N ILE A 94 -3.78 -4.42 -2.21
CA ILE A 94 -4.29 -5.46 -1.30
C ILE A 94 -5.06 -6.52 -2.09
N SER A 95 -5.95 -6.11 -2.99
CA SER A 95 -6.71 -7.03 -3.85
C SER A 95 -5.77 -7.92 -4.67
N ASN A 96 -4.73 -7.34 -5.29
CA ASN A 96 -3.76 -8.08 -6.10
C ASN A 96 -2.96 -9.10 -5.28
N ILE A 97 -2.60 -8.78 -4.03
CA ILE A 97 -1.93 -9.72 -3.12
C ILE A 97 -2.86 -10.90 -2.81
N ILE A 98 -4.12 -10.62 -2.47
CA ILE A 98 -5.12 -11.66 -2.17
C ILE A 98 -5.33 -12.58 -3.39
N SER A 99 -5.51 -12.00 -4.58
CA SER A 99 -5.65 -12.76 -5.82
C SER A 99 -4.43 -13.65 -6.09
N SER A 100 -3.22 -13.13 -5.89
CA SER A 100 -1.98 -13.91 -6.11
C SER A 100 -1.89 -15.11 -5.14
N LEU A 101 -2.26 -14.92 -3.87
CA LEU A 101 -2.32 -16.02 -2.90
C LEU A 101 -3.37 -17.07 -3.28
N HIS A 102 -4.52 -16.63 -3.81
CA HIS A 102 -5.58 -17.52 -4.27
C HIS A 102 -5.12 -18.36 -5.46
N ASP A 103 -4.48 -17.75 -6.45
CA ASP A 103 -3.94 -18.44 -7.63
C ASP A 103 -2.93 -19.52 -7.23
N ILE A 104 -2.02 -19.20 -6.31
CA ILE A 104 -1.04 -20.16 -5.78
C ILE A 104 -1.76 -21.32 -5.07
N LYS A 105 -2.76 -21.01 -4.23
CA LYS A 105 -3.54 -22.02 -3.52
C LYS A 105 -4.24 -22.97 -4.48
N GLU A 106 -4.82 -22.46 -5.56
CA GLU A 106 -5.46 -23.31 -6.58
C GLU A 106 -4.47 -24.26 -7.25
N ILE A 107 -3.26 -23.79 -7.54
CA ILE A 107 -2.20 -24.65 -8.12
C ILE A 107 -1.83 -25.74 -7.12
N LEU A 108 -1.64 -25.40 -5.83
CA LEU A 108 -1.30 -26.36 -4.78
C LEU A 108 -2.37 -27.44 -4.59
N ILE A 109 -3.65 -27.09 -4.69
CA ILE A 109 -4.76 -28.06 -4.57
C ILE A 109 -4.71 -29.11 -5.70
N LYS A 110 -4.23 -28.72 -6.89
CA LYS A 110 -4.11 -29.61 -8.07
C LYS A 110 -2.88 -30.52 -8.01
N LEU A 111 -1.97 -30.31 -7.05
CA LEU A 111 -0.76 -31.13 -6.92
C LEU A 111 -1.02 -32.46 -6.20
N PRO A 112 -0.23 -33.50 -6.52
CA PRO A 112 -0.16 -34.72 -5.71
C PRO A 112 0.18 -34.40 -4.25
N THR A 113 -0.29 -35.26 -3.34
CA THR A 113 -0.14 -35.03 -1.89
C THR A 113 1.31 -34.85 -1.46
N SER A 114 2.27 -35.58 -2.05
CA SER A 114 3.70 -35.44 -1.73
C SER A 114 4.20 -34.04 -2.07
N ASN A 115 4.07 -33.62 -3.34
CA ASN A 115 4.52 -32.30 -3.80
C ASN A 115 3.82 -31.15 -3.06
N ARG A 116 2.53 -31.31 -2.78
CA ARG A 116 1.79 -30.33 -1.99
C ARG A 116 2.35 -30.21 -0.58
N ALA A 117 2.64 -31.34 0.07
CA ALA A 117 3.22 -31.35 1.42
C ALA A 117 4.59 -30.66 1.46
N ASP A 118 5.40 -30.82 0.41
CA ASP A 118 6.71 -30.18 0.30
C ASP A 118 6.61 -28.65 0.19
N LEU A 119 5.62 -28.14 -0.56
CA LEU A 119 5.42 -26.70 -0.78
C LEU A 119 4.58 -26.00 0.29
N GLN A 120 3.84 -26.76 1.09
CA GLN A 120 2.89 -26.20 2.06
C GLN A 120 3.54 -25.30 3.12
N PRO A 121 4.71 -25.64 3.70
CA PRO A 121 5.41 -24.75 4.62
C PRO A 121 5.78 -23.40 3.98
N CYS A 122 6.26 -23.42 2.74
CA CYS A 122 6.61 -22.21 1.99
C CYS A 122 5.38 -21.33 1.75
N PHE A 123 4.26 -21.93 1.35
CA PHE A 123 3.01 -21.20 1.16
C PHE A 123 2.47 -20.60 2.46
N GLN A 124 2.60 -21.30 3.60
CA GLN A 124 2.18 -20.78 4.90
C GLN A 124 3.06 -19.62 5.38
N SER A 125 4.37 -19.68 5.15
CA SER A 125 5.27 -18.53 5.34
C SER A 125 4.83 -17.33 4.51
N LEU A 126 4.57 -17.56 3.22
CA LEU A 126 4.14 -16.51 2.29
C LEU A 126 2.81 -15.85 2.72
N CYS A 127 1.84 -16.64 3.20
CA CYS A 127 0.61 -16.09 3.77
C CYS A 127 0.88 -15.15 4.96
N THR A 128 1.85 -15.51 5.80
CA THR A 128 2.25 -14.70 6.96
C THR A 128 2.94 -13.41 6.51
N GLU A 129 3.86 -13.49 5.56
CA GLU A 129 4.53 -12.34 4.94
C GLU A 129 3.51 -11.39 4.29
N ALA A 130 2.53 -11.95 3.56
CA ALA A 130 1.46 -11.19 2.93
C ALA A 130 0.58 -10.48 3.95
N ASN A 131 0.23 -11.15 5.04
CA ASN A 131 -0.53 -10.53 6.13
C ASN A 131 0.22 -9.34 6.75
N ILE A 132 1.54 -9.46 6.96
CA ILE A 132 2.36 -8.34 7.46
C ILE A 132 2.32 -7.16 6.47
N ALA A 133 2.51 -7.41 5.18
CA ALA A 133 2.48 -6.36 4.17
C ALA A 133 1.11 -5.69 4.06
N VAL A 134 0.03 -6.47 4.02
CA VAL A 134 -1.36 -5.95 3.96
C VAL A 134 -1.67 -5.09 5.19
N ASN A 135 -1.26 -5.50 6.38
CA ASN A 135 -1.45 -4.68 7.59
C ASN A 135 -0.72 -3.34 7.49
N LYS A 136 0.54 -3.34 7.02
CA LYS A 136 1.29 -2.09 6.80
C LYS A 136 0.64 -1.18 5.75
N ILE A 137 0.07 -1.75 4.68
CA ILE A 137 -0.68 -1.00 3.67
C ILE A 137 -1.97 -0.42 4.28
N MET A 138 -2.70 -1.22 5.05
CA MET A 138 -3.93 -0.79 5.73
C MET A 138 -3.67 0.34 6.73
N ASP A 139 -2.58 0.29 7.48
CA ASP A 139 -2.17 1.37 8.38
C ASP A 139 -1.93 2.68 7.62
N ARG A 140 -1.35 2.62 6.42
CA ARG A 140 -1.18 3.81 5.56
C ARG A 140 -2.51 4.35 5.07
N VAL A 141 -3.40 3.49 4.57
CA VAL A 141 -4.74 3.88 4.11
C VAL A 141 -5.50 4.53 5.25
N LYS A 142 -5.43 3.95 6.46
CA LYS A 142 -6.03 4.53 7.67
C LYS A 142 -5.49 5.93 7.96
N ASN A 143 -4.17 6.11 7.98
CA ASN A 143 -3.56 7.42 8.20
C ASN A 143 -3.99 8.45 7.13
N LEU A 144 -4.11 8.06 5.86
CA LEU A 144 -4.61 8.92 4.78
C LEU A 144 -6.08 9.32 5.01
N CYS A 145 -6.93 8.39 5.41
CA CYS A 145 -8.32 8.65 5.75
C CYS A 145 -8.45 9.57 6.99
N ASP A 146 -7.66 9.34 8.04
CA ASP A 146 -7.68 10.15 9.27
C ASP A 146 -7.22 11.59 9.01
N MET A 147 -6.21 11.78 8.15
CA MET A 147 -5.79 13.11 7.69
C MET A 147 -6.91 13.85 6.95
N LYS A 148 -7.65 13.13 6.11
CA LYS A 148 -8.83 13.69 5.43
C LYS A 148 -9.89 14.12 6.44
N GLY A 149 -10.23 13.26 7.41
CA GLY A 149 -11.26 13.54 8.42
C GLY A 149 -10.92 14.68 9.38
N SER A 150 -9.67 14.79 9.84
CA SER A 150 -9.24 15.80 10.81
C SER A 150 -9.25 17.25 10.27
N ARG A 151 -9.04 17.44 8.95
CA ARG A 151 -9.10 18.77 8.33
C ARG A 151 -10.54 19.29 8.15
N PHE A 152 -11.55 18.41 8.09
CA PHE A 152 -12.96 18.84 8.06
C PHE A 152 -13.42 19.47 9.38
N ASN A 153 -12.87 19.05 10.52
CA ASN A 153 -13.24 19.64 11.81
C ASN A 153 -12.70 21.06 12.02
N VAL A 154 -11.67 21.49 11.28
CA VAL A 154 -11.12 22.85 11.40
C VAL A 154 -12.03 23.89 10.74
N TYR A 155 -12.88 23.49 9.80
CA TYR A 155 -13.77 24.39 9.05
C TYR A 155 -15.21 24.47 9.60
N ILE A 156 -15.61 23.58 10.52
CA ILE A 156 -17.00 23.52 11.02
C ILE A 156 -17.15 24.18 12.40
N ASP A 157 -16.07 24.34 13.18
CA ASP A 157 -16.08 25.01 14.49
C ASP A 157 -15.47 26.44 14.47
N GLY A 158 -15.35 27.07 13.29
CA GLY A 158 -14.85 28.44 13.09
C GLY A 158 -15.97 29.47 12.88
#